data_AF-A0A1Y2K8N6-F1
#
_entry.id   AF-A0A1Y2K8N6-F1
#
_cell.length_a   1.000
_cell.length_b   1.000
_cell.length_c   1.000
_cell.angle_alpha   90.00
_cell.angle_beta   90.00
_cell.angle_gamma   90.00
#
_symmetry.space_group_name_H-M   'P 1'
#
loop_
_entity.id
_entity.type
_entity.pdbx_description
1 polymer ?
#
loop_
_entity_poly.entity_id
_entity_poly.type
_entity_poly.pdbx_seq_one_letter_code
_entity_poly.pdbx_strand_id
1 'polypeptide(L)'
;MNNAQINFVVVGALLCVVTVGAWWMFFRTDLIVGEQLALNYCGSCHALRPGDPPRSGPTLWRVAGRRAGGLKGYDYSPAFRLQVSEAGFIWDRPRLEAFIENPQSVLQATNMTQTSKGHPLTFDGVNDRRFRNDLTAFLLQLGHPPQTP
;
A
#
# COMPACT_ATOMS: atom_id res chain seq x y z
N MET A 1 -27.80 21.24 -46.23
CA MET A 1 -27.44 20.15 -45.30
C MET A 1 -28.73 19.62 -44.70
N ASN A 2 -28.99 18.31 -44.78
CA ASN A 2 -30.26 17.69 -44.38
C ASN A 2 -30.16 17.03 -42.98
N ASN A 3 -31.30 16.99 -42.28
CA ASN A 3 -31.42 16.56 -40.87
C ASN A 3 -30.82 15.17 -40.58
N ALA A 4 -30.72 14.29 -41.58
CA ALA A 4 -30.10 12.97 -41.47
C ALA A 4 -28.57 13.03 -41.24
N GLN A 5 -27.87 14.02 -41.82
CA GLN A 5 -26.43 14.20 -41.66
C GLN A 5 -26.07 14.80 -40.29
N ILE A 6 -26.99 15.58 -39.69
CA ILE A 6 -26.79 16.20 -38.37
C ILE A 6 -26.94 15.15 -37.25
N ASN A 7 -27.89 14.22 -37.37
CA ASN A 7 -28.08 13.14 -36.39
C ASN A 7 -26.89 12.18 -36.30
N PHE A 8 -26.21 11.90 -37.41
CA PHE A 8 -25.05 10.99 -37.41
C PHE A 8 -23.83 11.56 -36.68
N VAL A 9 -23.60 12.89 -36.79
CA VAL A 9 -22.46 13.56 -36.14
C VAL A 9 -22.67 13.67 -34.62
N VAL A 10 -23.92 13.92 -34.17
CA VAL A 10 -24.24 14.05 -32.73
C VAL A 10 -24.21 12.70 -32.01
N VAL A 11 -24.67 11.62 -32.66
CA VAL A 11 -24.65 10.26 -32.08
C VAL A 11 -23.22 9.69 -32.01
N GLY A 12 -22.36 9.96 -33.00
CA GLY A 12 -20.96 9.52 -32.99
C GLY A 12 -20.10 10.19 -31.92
N ALA A 13 -20.31 11.48 -31.64
CA ALA A 13 -19.57 12.22 -30.61
C ALA A 13 -19.96 11.82 -29.17
N LEU A 14 -21.23 11.47 -28.93
CA LEU A 14 -21.70 11.01 -27.62
C LEU A 14 -21.17 9.62 -27.25
N LEU A 15 -20.96 8.72 -28.22
CA LEU A 15 -20.40 7.39 -27.99
C LEU A 15 -18.91 7.40 -27.58
N CYS A 16 -18.11 8.37 -28.04
CA CYS A 16 -16.71 8.51 -27.62
C CYS A 16 -16.55 9.06 -26.19
N VAL A 17 -17.47 9.90 -25.73
CA VAL A 17 -17.38 10.49 -24.37
C VAL A 17 -17.73 9.47 -23.29
N VAL A 18 -18.68 8.58 -23.56
CA VAL A 18 -19.12 7.53 -22.60
C VAL A 18 -18.05 6.45 -22.42
N THR A 19 -17.34 6.08 -23.48
CA THR A 19 -16.25 5.08 -23.37
C THR A 19 -15.05 5.66 -22.64
N VAL A 20 -14.60 6.88 -22.89
CA VAL A 20 -13.45 7.45 -22.16
C VAL A 20 -13.75 7.65 -20.67
N GLY A 21 -14.97 8.05 -20.29
CA GLY A 21 -15.36 8.28 -18.90
C GLY A 21 -15.39 7.03 -18.01
N ALA A 22 -15.72 5.87 -18.57
CA ALA A 22 -15.81 4.61 -17.81
C ALA A 22 -14.44 4.02 -17.43
N TRP A 23 -13.37 4.35 -18.17
CA TRP A 23 -12.04 3.76 -17.95
C TRP A 23 -11.37 4.35 -16.72
N TRP A 24 -11.65 5.61 -16.38
CA TRP A 24 -11.18 6.26 -15.15
C TRP A 24 -11.67 5.56 -13.87
N MET A 25 -12.79 4.83 -13.93
CA MET A 25 -13.35 4.13 -12.78
C MET A 25 -12.54 2.88 -12.42
N PHE A 26 -11.86 2.26 -13.40
CA PHE A 26 -11.05 1.06 -13.17
C PHE A 26 -9.65 1.35 -12.61
N PHE A 27 -9.19 2.60 -12.70
CA PHE A 27 -7.87 3.01 -12.23
C PHE A 27 -7.89 3.75 -10.88
N ARG A 28 -9.03 3.81 -10.20
CA ARG A 28 -9.08 4.40 -8.86
C ARG A 28 -8.63 3.42 -7.80
N THR A 29 -7.81 3.93 -6.89
CA THR A 29 -7.46 3.25 -5.65
C THR A 29 -8.69 3.22 -4.74
N ASP A 30 -8.97 2.06 -4.14
CA ASP A 30 -10.04 1.89 -3.16
C ASP A 30 -9.46 1.83 -1.73
N LEU A 31 -9.63 2.92 -0.97
CA LEU A 31 -9.12 3.01 0.40
C LEU A 31 -9.90 2.16 1.40
N ILE A 32 -11.16 1.81 1.11
CA ILE A 32 -11.96 0.93 1.97
C ILE A 32 -11.41 -0.49 1.86
N VAL A 33 -11.13 -0.94 0.64
CA VAL A 33 -10.44 -2.22 0.40
C VAL A 33 -9.04 -2.18 1.01
N GLY A 34 -8.30 -1.09 0.84
CA GLY A 34 -6.99 -0.89 1.46
C GLY A 34 -7.00 -1.02 2.99
N GLU A 35 -7.98 -0.43 3.67
CA GLU A 35 -8.15 -0.56 5.13
C GLU A 35 -8.42 -2.01 5.54
N GLN A 36 -9.32 -2.70 4.84
CA GLN A 36 -9.63 -4.11 5.12
C GLN A 36 -8.39 -5.00 4.94
N LEU A 37 -7.63 -4.79 3.87
CA LEU A 37 -6.37 -5.48 3.63
C LEU A 37 -5.35 -5.20 4.74
N ALA A 38 -5.25 -3.96 5.22
CA ALA A 38 -4.33 -3.60 6.31
C ALA A 38 -4.73 -4.29 7.62
N LEU A 39 -6.02 -4.36 7.93
CA LEU A 39 -6.51 -5.09 9.11
C LEU A 39 -6.20 -6.59 9.01
N ASN A 40 -6.41 -7.18 7.83
CA ASN A 40 -6.24 -8.62 7.60
C ASN A 40 -4.76 -9.04 7.58
N TYR A 41 -3.91 -8.31 6.86
CA TYR A 41 -2.51 -8.67 6.66
C TYR A 41 -1.58 -8.10 7.73
N CYS A 42 -1.91 -6.94 8.31
CA CYS A 42 -0.97 -6.20 9.17
C CYS A 42 -1.48 -6.08 10.62
N GLY A 43 -2.79 -6.02 10.84
CA GLY A 43 -3.40 -5.67 12.13
C GLY A 43 -3.14 -6.67 13.27
N SER A 44 -2.78 -7.92 12.96
CA SER A 44 -2.37 -8.90 13.97
C SER A 44 -1.04 -8.52 14.64
N CYS A 45 -0.12 -7.95 13.86
CA CYS A 45 1.26 -7.69 14.25
C CYS A 45 1.57 -6.20 14.39
N HIS A 46 0.76 -5.31 13.84
CA HIS A 46 1.04 -3.88 13.83
C HIS A 46 -0.14 -3.07 14.34
N ALA A 47 0.16 -2.10 15.21
CA ALA A 47 -0.76 -1.01 15.53
C ALA A 47 -0.97 -0.13 14.29
N LEU A 48 -2.22 0.12 13.92
CA LEU A 48 -2.58 0.92 12.73
C LEU A 48 -3.09 2.32 13.10
N ARG A 49 -3.54 2.51 14.35
CA ARG A 49 -4.12 3.76 14.85
C ARG A 49 -3.29 4.33 16.01
N PRO A 50 -3.37 5.64 16.27
CA PRO A 50 -2.71 6.22 17.43
C PRO A 50 -3.36 5.69 18.71
N GLY A 51 -2.54 5.24 19.65
CA GLY A 51 -3.02 4.69 20.92
C GLY A 51 -3.38 3.20 20.89
N ASP A 52 -3.31 2.54 19.73
CA ASP A 52 -3.37 1.07 19.68
C ASP A 52 -2.28 0.46 20.59
N PRO A 53 -2.56 -0.62 21.32
CA PRO A 53 -1.55 -1.31 22.12
C PRO A 53 -0.34 -1.74 21.27
N PRO A 54 0.89 -1.74 21.84
CA PRO A 54 2.04 -2.32 21.18
C PRO A 54 1.77 -3.76 20.72
N ARG A 55 2.29 -4.10 19.56
CA ARG A 55 2.18 -5.43 18.95
C ARG A 55 3.58 -6.00 18.71
N SER A 56 3.67 -7.18 18.10
CA SER A 56 4.95 -7.82 17.75
C SER A 56 5.78 -6.97 16.76
N GLY A 57 5.12 -6.25 15.86
CA GLY A 57 5.70 -5.31 14.89
C GLY A 57 5.63 -3.84 15.33
N PRO A 58 6.46 -2.96 14.72
CA PRO A 58 6.42 -1.52 14.98
C PRO A 58 5.08 -0.93 14.50
N THR A 59 4.56 0.11 15.13
CA THR A 59 3.33 0.77 14.63
C THR A 59 3.47 1.23 13.17
N LEU A 60 2.44 1.03 12.34
CA LEU A 60 2.36 1.55 10.97
C LEU A 60 1.74 2.95 10.90
N TRP A 61 1.26 3.48 12.02
CA TRP A 61 0.82 4.87 12.08
C TRP A 61 1.96 5.81 11.69
N ARG A 62 1.72 6.69 10.70
CA ARG A 62 2.73 7.59 10.12
C ARG A 62 3.97 6.85 9.63
N VAL A 63 3.77 5.70 8.96
CA VAL A 63 4.87 4.97 8.32
C VAL A 63 5.39 5.72 7.09
N ALA A 64 4.51 6.38 6.34
CA ALA A 64 4.90 7.19 5.18
C ALA A 64 5.93 8.26 5.56
N GLY A 65 7.04 8.32 4.83
CA GLY A 65 8.14 9.25 5.07
C GLY A 65 9.00 8.94 6.30
N ARG A 66 8.68 7.89 7.08
CA ARG A 66 9.50 7.48 8.22
C ARG A 66 10.74 6.75 7.75
N ARG A 67 11.90 7.08 8.34
CA ARG A 67 13.14 6.31 8.14
C ARG A 67 12.93 4.87 8.62
N ALA A 68 13.27 3.89 7.79
CA ALA A 68 13.23 2.50 8.19
C ALA A 68 14.20 2.27 9.37
N GLY A 69 13.73 1.57 10.40
CA GLY A 69 14.50 1.35 11.63
C GLY A 69 14.51 2.57 12.57
N GLY A 70 13.80 3.64 12.23
CA GLY A 70 13.82 4.91 12.97
C GLY A 70 12.74 5.07 14.04
N LEU A 71 11.89 4.07 14.29
CA LEU A 71 10.87 4.18 15.34
C LEU A 71 11.53 4.06 16.72
N LYS A 72 11.48 5.13 17.50
CA LYS A 72 12.02 5.15 18.87
C LYS A 72 11.33 4.11 19.74
N GLY A 73 12.11 3.32 20.48
CA GLY A 73 11.61 2.35 21.46
C GLY A 73 11.20 1.00 20.88
N TYR A 74 11.33 0.77 19.57
CA TYR A 74 11.14 -0.55 18.97
C TYR A 74 12.49 -1.21 18.69
N ASP A 75 12.67 -2.46 19.13
CA ASP A 75 13.88 -3.23 18.88
C ASP A 75 13.78 -4.00 17.56
N TYR A 76 14.32 -3.41 16.49
CA TYR A 76 14.39 -4.04 15.18
C TYR A 76 15.35 -5.23 15.17
N SER A 77 15.10 -6.25 14.35
CA SER A 77 16.05 -7.36 14.26
C SER A 77 17.44 -6.89 13.75
N PRO A 78 18.54 -7.55 14.13
CA PRO A 78 19.86 -7.24 13.61
C PRO A 78 19.90 -7.24 12.07
N ALA A 79 19.26 -8.23 11.44
CA ALA A 79 19.15 -8.32 9.98
C ALA A 79 18.43 -7.12 9.35
N PHE A 80 17.33 -6.66 9.97
CA PHE A 80 16.62 -5.47 9.52
C PHE A 80 17.54 -4.24 9.61
N ARG A 81 18.17 -4.03 10.78
CA ARG A 81 19.07 -2.88 11.00
C ARG A 81 20.22 -2.83 10.00
N LEU A 82 20.85 -3.98 9.71
CA LEU A 82 21.96 -4.05 8.76
C LEU A 82 21.52 -3.60 7.36
N GLN A 83 20.34 -4.04 6.90
CA GLN A 83 19.86 -3.76 5.54
C GLN A 83 19.32 -2.33 5.37
N VAL A 84 18.80 -1.70 6.43
CA VAL A 84 18.27 -0.32 6.36
C VAL A 84 19.27 0.74 6.82
N SER A 85 20.48 0.33 7.22
CA SER A 85 21.51 1.23 7.75
C SER A 85 22.09 2.18 6.71
N GLU A 86 21.98 1.85 5.42
CA GLU A 86 22.37 2.76 4.33
C GLU A 86 21.57 4.06 4.40
N ALA A 87 22.30 5.18 4.28
CA ALA A 87 21.80 6.52 4.60
C ALA A 87 20.67 6.94 3.65
N GLY A 88 19.43 6.57 3.99
CA GLY A 88 18.25 7.09 3.32
C GLY A 88 17.14 6.10 3.01
N PHE A 89 17.08 4.91 3.62
CA PHE A 89 15.88 4.09 3.49
C PHE A 89 14.68 4.78 4.16
N ILE A 90 13.82 5.37 3.34
CA ILE A 90 12.57 6.04 3.73
C ILE A 90 11.40 5.21 3.21
N TRP A 91 10.36 5.00 4.03
CA TRP A 91 9.14 4.35 3.56
C TRP A 91 8.31 5.30 2.68
N ASP A 92 8.57 5.24 1.38
CA ASP A 92 7.79 5.89 0.33
C ASP A 92 6.91 4.87 -0.42
N ARG A 93 6.14 5.35 -1.41
CA ARG A 93 5.27 4.48 -2.21
C ARG A 93 6.06 3.34 -2.89
N PRO A 94 7.12 3.60 -3.68
CA PRO A 94 7.84 2.52 -4.36
C PRO A 94 8.38 1.45 -3.42
N ARG A 95 8.94 1.85 -2.27
CA ARG A 95 9.48 0.89 -1.29
C ARG A 95 8.40 0.13 -0.56
N LEU A 96 7.29 0.79 -0.22
CA LEU A 96 6.13 0.09 0.36
C LEU A 96 5.53 -0.90 -0.64
N GLU A 97 5.35 -0.52 -1.90
CA GLU A 97 4.84 -1.44 -2.92
C GLU A 97 5.78 -2.62 -3.13
N ALA A 98 7.09 -2.40 -3.29
CA ALA A 98 8.04 -3.48 -3.46
C ALA A 98 8.07 -4.42 -2.24
N PHE A 99 8.06 -3.85 -1.03
CA PHE A 99 8.04 -4.64 0.20
C PHE A 99 6.72 -5.41 0.36
N ILE A 100 5.57 -4.81 0.01
CA ILE A 100 4.27 -5.47 0.10
C ILE A 100 4.13 -6.57 -0.95
N GLU A 101 4.71 -6.40 -2.14
CA GLU A 101 4.72 -7.44 -3.18
C GLU A 101 5.53 -8.66 -2.76
N ASN A 102 6.76 -8.44 -2.31
CA ASN A 102 7.66 -9.50 -1.90
C ASN A 102 8.60 -9.00 -0.80
N PRO A 103 8.23 -9.17 0.48
CA PRO A 103 9.03 -8.72 1.60
C PRO A 103 10.44 -9.30 1.62
N GLN A 104 10.60 -10.55 1.16
CA GLN A 104 11.90 -11.23 1.11
C GLN A 104 12.85 -10.61 0.09
N SER A 105 12.36 -10.06 -1.02
CA SER A 105 13.24 -9.46 -2.02
C SER A 105 13.81 -8.12 -1.55
N VAL A 106 13.14 -7.46 -0.60
CA VAL A 106 13.52 -6.13 -0.09
C VAL A 106 14.27 -6.23 1.24
N LEU A 107 13.78 -7.04 2.19
CA LEU A 107 14.40 -7.23 3.50
C LEU A 107 14.37 -8.69 3.91
N GLN A 108 15.51 -9.35 3.76
CA GLN A 108 15.66 -10.77 4.03
C GLN A 108 15.87 -11.05 5.52
N ALA A 109 15.35 -12.18 5.99
CA ALA A 109 15.61 -12.69 7.34
C ALA A 109 15.34 -11.67 8.47
N THR A 110 14.34 -10.80 8.33
CA THR A 110 13.86 -9.93 9.40
C THR A 110 12.83 -10.66 10.26
N ASN A 111 12.49 -10.19 11.45
CA ASN A 111 11.47 -10.86 12.27
C ASN A 111 10.09 -10.97 11.56
N MET A 112 9.81 -10.08 10.60
CA MET A 112 8.60 -10.09 9.77
C MET A 112 8.71 -11.05 8.55
N THR A 113 9.94 -11.36 8.13
CA THR A 113 10.26 -12.11 6.90
C THR A 113 11.03 -13.41 7.19
N GLN A 114 11.30 -13.78 8.44
CA GLN A 114 11.97 -15.04 8.72
C GLN A 114 11.01 -16.22 8.53
N THR A 115 11.20 -16.94 7.43
CA THR A 115 10.56 -18.22 7.11
C THR A 115 11.23 -19.36 7.90
N SER A 116 11.35 -19.23 9.21
CA SER A 116 11.69 -20.40 10.03
C SER A 116 10.49 -21.35 9.94
N LYS A 117 10.70 -22.60 9.50
CA LYS A 117 9.61 -23.59 9.41
C LYS A 117 8.82 -23.61 10.73
N GLY A 118 7.56 -23.15 10.68
CA GLY A 118 6.68 -23.06 11.84
C GLY A 118 6.55 -21.68 12.50
N HIS A 119 7.10 -20.59 11.95
CA HIS A 119 6.93 -19.26 12.52
C HIS A 119 5.61 -18.59 12.04
N PRO A 120 4.63 -18.37 12.94
CA PRO A 120 3.27 -17.94 12.57
C PRO A 120 3.12 -16.46 12.18
N LEU A 121 4.24 -15.74 12.01
CA LEU A 121 4.25 -14.28 11.80
C LEU A 121 4.91 -13.87 10.47
N THR A 122 5.05 -14.80 9.52
CA THR A 122 5.62 -14.50 8.20
C THR A 122 4.59 -13.75 7.36
N PHE A 123 4.98 -12.59 6.82
CA PHE A 123 4.24 -11.94 5.76
C PHE A 123 4.82 -12.35 4.41
N ASP A 124 4.04 -13.05 3.60
CA ASP A 124 4.47 -13.59 2.30
C ASP A 124 4.33 -12.60 1.14
N GLY A 125 3.63 -11.48 1.37
CA GLY A 125 3.35 -10.46 0.37
C GLY A 125 1.96 -10.55 -0.27
N VAL A 126 1.64 -9.55 -1.10
CA VAL A 126 0.38 -9.40 -1.84
C VAL A 126 0.71 -9.27 -3.34
N ASN A 127 0.60 -10.39 -4.04
CA ASN A 127 0.92 -10.50 -5.47
C ASN A 127 -0.11 -9.78 -6.37
N ASP A 128 -1.38 -9.78 -5.97
CA ASP A 128 -2.41 -9.06 -6.73
C ASP A 128 -2.09 -7.56 -6.76
N ARG A 129 -1.81 -7.04 -7.95
CA ARG A 129 -1.36 -5.66 -8.13
C ARG A 129 -2.40 -4.65 -7.67
N ARG A 130 -3.69 -4.95 -7.84
CA ARG A 130 -4.77 -4.05 -7.44
C ARG A 130 -4.86 -3.98 -5.92
N PHE A 131 -4.92 -5.12 -5.25
CA PHE A 131 -4.94 -5.17 -3.78
C PHE A 131 -3.67 -4.57 -3.18
N ARG A 132 -2.51 -4.82 -3.77
CA ARG A 132 -1.26 -4.17 -3.35
C ARG A 132 -1.33 -2.65 -3.48
N ASN A 133 -1.85 -2.13 -4.60
CA ASN A 133 -2.00 -0.68 -4.79
C ASN A 133 -2.94 -0.06 -3.74
N ASP A 134 -4.08 -0.71 -3.49
CA ASP A 134 -5.09 -0.24 -2.53
C ASP A 134 -4.54 -0.26 -1.09
N LEU A 135 -3.88 -1.35 -0.69
CA LEU A 135 -3.19 -1.46 0.60
C LEU A 135 -2.10 -0.41 0.76
N THR A 136 -1.22 -0.26 -0.24
CA THR A 136 -0.12 0.72 -0.19
C THR A 136 -0.68 2.14 -0.05
N ALA A 137 -1.71 2.48 -0.83
CA ALA A 137 -2.32 3.80 -0.75
C ALA A 137 -2.94 4.08 0.62
N PHE A 138 -3.61 3.10 1.23
CA PHE A 138 -4.11 3.22 2.59
C PHE A 138 -2.97 3.43 3.60
N LEU A 139 -1.91 2.61 3.56
CA LEU A 139 -0.77 2.74 4.47
C LEU A 139 -0.06 4.10 4.34
N LEU A 140 -0.02 4.67 3.14
CA LEU A 140 0.53 6.00 2.91
C LEU A 140 -0.28 7.12 3.56
N GLN A 141 -1.58 6.90 3.80
CA GLN A 141 -2.48 7.85 4.45
C GLN A 141 -2.58 7.65 5.97
N LEU A 142 -2.07 6.54 6.51
CA LEU A 142 -2.11 6.29 7.95
C LEU A 142 -1.43 7.42 8.74
N GLY A 143 -2.24 8.19 9.46
CA GLY A 143 -1.77 9.32 10.27
C GLY A 143 -1.48 10.60 9.51
N HIS A 144 -1.99 10.69 8.29
CA HIS A 144 -2.07 11.91 7.50
C HIS A 144 -3.54 12.26 7.24
N PRO A 145 -3.88 13.55 7.05
CA PRO A 145 -5.20 13.91 6.58
C PRO A 145 -5.48 13.22 5.23
N PRO A 146 -6.75 12.90 4.91
CA PRO A 146 -7.10 12.34 3.60
C PRO A 146 -6.55 13.25 2.50
N GLN A 147 -5.81 12.67 1.56
CA GLN A 147 -5.32 13.41 0.40
C GLN A 147 -6.55 13.70 -0.47
N THR A 148 -6.87 14.98 -0.69
CA THR A 148 -7.93 15.35 -1.63
C THR A 148 -7.52 14.94 -3.06
N PRO A 149 -8.43 14.35 -3.84
CA PRO A 149 -8.16 13.91 -5.21
C PRO A 149 -7.79 15.05 -6.16
#